data_AF-A0A2N0V475-F1
#
_entry.id   AF-A0A2N0V475-F1
#
_cell.length_a   1.000
_cell.length_b   1.000
_cell.length_c   1.000
_cell.angle_alpha   90.00
_cell.angle_beta   90.00
_cell.angle_gamma   90.00
#
_symmetry.space_group_name_H-M   'P 1'
#
loop_
_entity.id
_entity.type
_entity.pdbx_description
1 polymer ?
#
loop_
_entity_poly.entity_id
_entity_poly.type
_entity_poly.pdbx_seq_one_letter_code
_entity_poly.pdbx_strand_id
1 'polypeptide(L)'
;MRQATSFDANNALAQVKYAIKDLIHSDYDDNEDDVIYTANKLNAVLRMVHDNHQSWNDEAIREFVMRQHDPLRHIPVKSEKLHHRVRHIQQDIIVKFS
;
A
#
# COMPACT_ATOMS: atom_id res chain seq x y z
N MET A 1 19.53 -27.08 4.24
CA MET A 1 18.20 -27.06 3.59
C MET A 1 17.57 -25.71 3.90
N ARG A 2 17.42 -24.82 2.92
CA ARG A 2 16.68 -23.56 3.10
C ARG A 2 15.20 -23.93 3.23
N GLN A 3 14.63 -23.75 4.42
CA GLN A 3 13.19 -23.75 4.58
C GLN A 3 12.64 -22.61 3.73
N ALA A 4 12.02 -22.95 2.60
CA ALA A 4 11.13 -22.04 1.92
C ALA A 4 9.93 -21.87 2.85
N THR A 5 9.94 -20.82 3.66
CA THR A 5 8.73 -20.32 4.31
C THR A 5 7.70 -20.09 3.21
N SER A 6 6.67 -20.92 3.16
CA SER A 6 5.54 -20.73 2.25
C SER A 6 4.99 -19.33 2.50
N PHE A 7 5.04 -18.49 1.47
CA PHE A 7 4.52 -17.14 1.52
C PHE A 7 3.02 -17.19 1.80
N ASP A 8 2.60 -16.69 2.96
CA ASP A 8 1.19 -16.55 3.30
C ASP A 8 0.69 -15.19 2.84
N ALA A 9 0.04 -15.17 1.67
CA ALA A 9 -0.56 -13.97 1.08
C ALA A 9 -1.54 -13.26 2.05
N ASN A 10 -2.20 -14.01 2.94
CA ASN A 10 -3.10 -13.43 3.94
C ASN A 10 -2.34 -12.69 5.04
N ASN A 11 -1.18 -13.21 5.45
CA ASN A 11 -0.29 -12.52 6.39
C ASN A 11 0.29 -11.24 5.74
N ALA A 12 0.67 -11.33 4.47
CA ALA A 12 1.10 -10.19 3.67
C ALA A 12 0.03 -9.09 3.59
N LEU A 13 -1.21 -9.43 3.24
CA LEU A 13 -2.36 -8.53 3.23
C LEU A 13 -2.63 -7.91 4.61
N ALA A 14 -2.60 -8.73 5.66
CA ALA A 14 -2.80 -8.28 7.02
C ALA A 14 -1.75 -7.25 7.44
N GLN A 15 -0.48 -7.49 7.15
CA GLN A 15 0.61 -6.54 7.42
C GLN A 15 0.41 -5.21 6.71
N VAL A 16 -0.05 -5.21 5.46
CA VAL A 16 -0.37 -3.98 4.72
C VAL A 16 -1.56 -3.25 5.38
N LYS A 17 -2.60 -3.97 5.79
CA LYS A 17 -3.74 -3.39 6.53
C LYS A 17 -3.32 -2.79 7.88
N TYR A 18 -2.41 -3.45 8.60
CA TYR A 18 -1.82 -2.89 9.82
C TYR A 18 -1.03 -1.62 9.53
N ALA A 19 -0.23 -1.59 8.46
CA ALA A 19 0.51 -0.39 8.09
C ALA A 19 -0.41 0.79 7.70
N ILE A 20 -1.57 0.52 7.08
CA ILE A 20 -2.61 1.53 6.83
C ILE A 20 -3.24 2.02 8.15
N LYS A 21 -3.49 1.11 9.10
CA LYS A 21 -3.99 1.49 10.42
C LYS A 21 -2.99 2.39 11.14
N ASP A 22 -1.70 2.06 11.11
CA ASP A 22 -0.64 2.88 11.70
C ASP A 22 -0.57 4.27 11.04
N LEU A 23 -0.83 4.34 9.73
CA LEU A 23 -0.86 5.58 8.96
C LEU A 23 -2.01 6.51 9.37
N ILE A 24 -3.10 5.99 9.96
CA ILE A 24 -4.19 6.85 10.47
C ILE A 24 -3.88 7.37 11.88
N HIS A 25 -3.11 6.63 12.68
CA HIS A 25 -2.86 6.95 14.09
C HIS A 25 -1.49 7.59 14.33
N SER A 26 -0.77 7.94 13.27
CA SER A 26 0.56 8.55 13.36
C SER A 26 0.45 10.06 13.30
N ASP A 27 1.22 10.75 14.16
CA ASP A 27 1.43 12.19 14.02
C ASP A 27 2.24 12.48 12.74
N TYR A 28 1.60 13.19 11.82
CA TYR A 28 2.18 13.77 10.62
C TYR A 28 1.89 15.28 10.60
N ASP A 29 2.78 16.06 9.98
CA ASP A 29 2.58 17.50 9.77
C ASP A 29 1.57 17.81 8.64
N ASP A 30 1.00 16.76 8.03
CA ASP A 30 -0.02 16.83 7.00
C ASP A 30 -1.39 17.20 7.58
N ASN A 31 -2.30 17.64 6.71
CA ASN A 31 -3.69 17.82 7.10
C ASN A 31 -4.31 16.44 7.42
N GLU A 32 -5.01 16.34 8.55
CA GLU A 32 -5.67 15.11 8.99
C GLU A 32 -6.62 14.54 7.92
N ASP A 33 -7.41 15.39 7.25
CA ASP A 33 -8.32 14.98 6.17
C ASP A 33 -7.54 14.36 5.00
N ASP A 34 -6.38 14.92 4.67
CA ASP A 34 -5.51 14.43 3.60
C ASP A 34 -4.87 13.08 3.97
N VAL A 35 -4.48 12.90 5.24
CA VAL A 35 -3.97 11.62 5.76
C VAL A 35 -5.06 10.55 5.69
N ILE A 36 -6.28 10.86 6.16
CA ILE A 36 -7.42 9.94 6.13
C ILE A 36 -7.79 9.58 4.68
N TYR A 37 -7.81 10.57 3.79
CA TYR A 37 -8.09 10.36 2.37
C TYR A 37 -7.02 9.47 1.71
N THR A 38 -5.74 9.71 2.02
CA THR A 38 -4.61 8.87 1.58
C THR A 38 -4.79 7.42 2.03
N ALA A 39 -5.10 7.21 3.32
CA ALA A 39 -5.29 5.88 3.89
C ALA A 39 -6.45 5.12 3.23
N ASN A 40 -7.56 5.81 2.95
CA ASN A 40 -8.72 5.24 2.28
C ASN A 40 -8.42 4.84 0.82
N LYS A 41 -7.67 5.67 0.09
CA LYS A 41 -7.20 5.35 -1.27
C LYS A 41 -6.28 4.13 -1.27
N LEU A 42 -5.31 4.07 -0.37
CA LEU A 42 -4.43 2.91 -0.19
C LEU A 42 -5.21 1.62 0.09
N ASN A 43 -6.20 1.67 0.98
CA ASN A 43 -7.04 0.52 1.30
C ASN A 43 -7.85 0.03 0.08
N ALA A 44 -8.34 0.94 -0.76
CA ALA A 44 -9.03 0.58 -1.99
C ALA A 44 -8.08 -0.10 -3.01
N VAL A 45 -6.86 0.43 -3.17
CA VAL A 45 -5.82 -0.17 -4.02
C VAL A 45 -5.48 -1.59 -3.57
N LEU A 46 -5.29 -1.78 -2.26
CA LEU A 46 -4.98 -3.09 -1.68
C LEU A 46 -6.07 -4.13 -1.96
N ARG A 47 -7.34 -3.74 -1.83
CA ARG A 47 -8.46 -4.63 -2.15
C ARG A 47 -8.47 -5.00 -3.64
N MET A 48 -8.30 -4.02 -4.52
CA MET A 48 -8.28 -4.29 -5.96
C MET A 48 -7.14 -5.22 -6.37
N VAL A 49 -5.93 -5.00 -5.84
CA VAL A 49 -4.80 -5.91 -6.12
C VAL A 49 -5.10 -7.30 -5.56
N HIS A 50 -5.54 -7.41 -4.31
CA HIS A 50 -5.89 -8.70 -3.71
C HIS A 50 -6.95 -9.46 -4.53
N ASP A 51 -8.00 -8.78 -5.00
CA ASP A 51 -9.10 -9.42 -5.72
C ASP A 51 -8.70 -9.87 -7.14
N ASN A 52 -7.60 -9.32 -7.70
CA ASN A 52 -7.18 -9.59 -9.08
C ASN A 52 -5.77 -10.21 -9.19
N HIS A 53 -5.03 -10.42 -8.10
CA HIS A 53 -3.62 -10.84 -8.12
C HIS A 53 -3.36 -12.14 -8.88
N GLN A 54 -4.32 -13.08 -8.90
CA GLN A 54 -4.17 -14.34 -9.65
C GLN A 54 -4.20 -14.15 -11.18
N SER A 55 -4.71 -13.01 -11.63
CA SER A 55 -4.88 -12.68 -13.06
C SER A 55 -3.91 -11.60 -13.55
N TRP A 56 -3.27 -10.88 -12.63
CA TRP A 56 -2.34 -9.80 -12.94
C TRP A 56 -0.91 -10.28 -12.79
N ASN A 57 -0.02 -9.78 -13.64
CA ASN A 57 1.42 -9.98 -13.47
C ASN A 57 2.04 -8.80 -12.71
N ASP A 58 3.31 -8.92 -12.35
CA ASP A 58 4.08 -7.94 -11.58
C ASP A 58 3.98 -6.53 -12.16
N GLU A 59 4.05 -6.41 -13.48
CA GLU A 59 4.05 -5.11 -14.16
C GLU A 59 2.66 -4.48 -14.13
N ALA A 60 1.59 -5.25 -14.29
CA ALA A 60 0.23 -4.77 -14.15
C ALA A 60 -0.05 -4.26 -12.74
N ILE A 61 0.41 -4.98 -11.70
CA ILE A 61 0.27 -4.56 -10.30
C ILE A 61 1.08 -3.28 -10.06
N ARG A 62 2.34 -3.22 -10.53
CA ARG A 62 3.18 -2.03 -10.39
C ARG A 62 2.56 -0.81 -11.06
N GLU A 63 2.10 -0.94 -12.29
CA GLU A 63 1.47 0.16 -13.03
C GLU A 63 0.20 0.65 -12.32
N PHE A 64 -0.63 -0.28 -11.87
CA PHE A 64 -1.84 0.02 -11.13
C PHE A 64 -1.54 0.77 -9.82
N VAL A 65 -0.64 0.24 -8.99
CA VAL A 65 -0.34 0.76 -7.65
C VAL A 65 0.41 2.10 -7.68
N MET A 66 1.41 2.23 -8.56
CA MET A 66 2.35 3.37 -8.53
C MET A 66 2.02 4.48 -9.52
N ARG A 67 1.15 4.24 -10.51
CA ARG A 67 0.83 5.24 -11.55
C ARG A 67 -0.65 5.54 -11.63
N GLN A 68 -1.47 4.52 -11.88
CA GLN A 68 -2.90 4.73 -12.15
C GLN A 68 -3.65 5.11 -10.87
N HIS A 69 -3.39 4.40 -9.77
CA HIS A 69 -4.06 4.56 -8.49
C HIS A 69 -3.10 4.98 -7.37
N ASP A 70 -2.09 5.77 -7.70
CA ASP A 70 -1.16 6.32 -6.71
C ASP A 70 -1.94 7.19 -5.67
N PRO A 71 -2.00 6.79 -4.39
CA PRO A 71 -2.75 7.49 -3.35
C PRO A 71 -2.30 8.93 -3.14
N LEU A 72 -1.02 9.23 -3.40
CA LEU A 72 -0.43 10.55 -3.17
C LEU A 72 -0.59 11.51 -4.35
N ARG A 73 -1.06 11.03 -5.51
CA ARG A 73 -1.01 11.79 -6.77
C ARG A 73 -1.68 13.16 -6.73
N HIS A 74 -2.72 13.30 -5.91
CA HIS A 74 -3.55 14.51 -5.82
C HIS A 74 -3.54 15.14 -4.43
N ILE A 75 -2.65 14.68 -3.56
CA ILE A 75 -2.59 15.11 -2.16
C ILE A 75 -1.26 15.84 -1.95
N PRO A 76 -1.27 17.11 -1.53
CA PRO A 76 -0.05 17.82 -1.23
C PRO A 76 0.53 17.30 0.09
N VAL A 77 1.48 16.37 0.01
CA VAL A 77 2.16 15.82 1.18
C VAL A 77 3.23 16.80 1.67
N LYS A 78 3.16 17.16 2.95
CA LYS A 78 4.17 17.92 3.70
C LYS A 78 5.07 16.99 4.51
N SER A 79 4.54 15.90 5.07
CA SER A 79 5.36 14.98 5.85
C SER A 79 6.10 14.01 4.96
N GLU A 80 7.43 14.14 4.93
CA GLU A 80 8.31 13.13 4.37
C GLU A 80 8.04 11.74 4.97
N LYS A 81 7.69 11.68 6.26
CA LYS A 81 7.37 10.42 6.95
C LYS A 81 6.11 9.76 6.37
N LEU A 82 5.07 10.54 6.06
CA LEU A 82 3.86 10.05 5.41
C LEU A 82 4.20 9.53 4.01
N HIS A 83 4.91 10.33 3.22
CA HIS A 83 5.31 9.96 1.86
C HIS A 83 6.06 8.62 1.84
N HIS A 84 7.12 8.50 2.65
CA HIS A 84 7.92 7.28 2.72
C HIS A 84 7.11 6.07 3.18
N ARG A 85 6.20 6.25 4.15
CA ARG A 85 5.35 5.14 4.63
C ARG A 85 4.42 4.65 3.53
N VAL A 86 3.76 5.55 2.79
CA VAL A 86 2.89 5.18 1.67
C VAL A 86 3.68 4.44 0.58
N ARG A 87 4.88 4.94 0.23
CA ARG A 87 5.74 4.30 -0.77
C ARG A 87 6.19 2.90 -0.35
N HIS A 88 6.55 2.71 0.91
CA HIS A 88 6.90 1.40 1.45
C HIS A 88 5.73 0.42 1.34
N ILE A 89 4.53 0.85 1.72
CA ILE A 89 3.31 0.04 1.62
C ILE A 89 3.04 -0.36 0.16
N GLN A 90 3.17 0.57 -0.79
CA GLN A 90 2.98 0.29 -2.21
C GLN A 90 4.01 -0.73 -2.74
N GLN A 91 5.28 -0.61 -2.35
CA GLN A 91 6.31 -1.58 -2.75
C GLN A 91 6.07 -2.96 -2.15
N ASP A 92 5.64 -3.02 -0.88
CA ASP A 92 5.25 -4.27 -0.25
C ASP A 92 4.10 -4.93 -1.01
N ILE A 93 3.08 -4.16 -1.44
CA ILE A 93 1.98 -4.67 -2.25
C ILE A 93 2.51 -5.28 -3.56
N ILE A 94 3.39 -4.57 -4.26
CA ILE A 94 3.96 -5.08 -5.52
C ILE A 94 4.65 -6.41 -5.26
N VAL A 95 5.60 -6.47 -4.33
CA VAL A 95 6.40 -7.69 -4.05
C VAL A 95 5.55 -8.86 -3.56
N LYS A 96 4.46 -8.59 -2.85
CA LYS A 96 3.64 -9.61 -2.18
C LYS A 96 2.54 -10.19 -3.07
N PHE A 97 2.08 -9.43 -4.05
CA PHE A 97 0.95 -9.84 -4.91
C PHE A 97 1.35 -10.08 -6.36
N SER A 98 2.58 -9.75 -6.74
CA SER A 98 3.25 -10.21 -7.97
C SER A 98 3.66 -11.68 -7.87
#